data_AF-A0A8T4LYN8-F1
#
_entry.id   AF-A0A8T4LYN8-F1
#
_cell.length_a   1.000
_cell.length_b   1.000
_cell.length_c   1.000
_cell.angle_alpha   90.00
_cell.angle_beta   90.00
_cell.angle_gamma   90.00
#
_symmetry.space_group_name_H-M   'P 1'
#
loop_
_entity.id
_entity.type
_entity.pdbx_description
1 polymer ?
#
loop_
_entity_poly.entity_id
_entity_poly.type
_entity_poly.pdbx_seq_one_letter_code
_entity_poly.pdbx_strand_id
1 'polypeptide(L)'
;MLTLCVVIQATQINQTKRESKGFLSVKTIFQDRWFSYKLNHKPRLVETEEVEKMLSCRQKCFVCYCKRCNNYEFVLLGCNSRICSCCGKRYTDQWADRLANKVAKNIVHRHFTFSLPIELREPIKQNRYLQKVISDSAYQTIKKMFSHSLKRKVIPGVIGVVHPFGKSLIFNPHVHCIVTEGGYDNQGKFISLGKYISYDAFHKKWKHEVLTSLKKYLPKEFIDFLFDKYSNGFAAYLNPERIISSKRLAQYIGRYVRHPAIANSRIIAYNGEAIKFYYKDHQEQIHYKIIMADYFISSIIQHIPDKNFRLVRYYGVYSRRKKPIIKQSIIRQKILIDYTTQRQFHCSKCNEIMEIVLFCDKPPPKDMSKISNWIEMQMKS
;
A
#
# COMPACT_ATOMS: atom_id res chain seq x y z
N MET A 1 -25.35 -35.52 -3.79
CA MET A 1 -25.89 -34.20 -4.20
C MET A 1 -25.36 -33.18 -3.20
N LEU A 2 -24.23 -32.53 -3.52
CA LEU A 2 -23.43 -31.70 -2.61
C LEU A 2 -23.82 -30.23 -2.77
N THR A 3 -24.44 -29.66 -1.74
CA THR A 3 -24.88 -28.27 -1.69
C THR A 3 -23.67 -27.36 -1.41
N LEU A 4 -23.31 -26.53 -2.40
CA LEU A 4 -22.25 -25.52 -2.29
C LEU A 4 -22.64 -24.43 -1.28
N CYS A 5 -21.93 -24.39 -0.16
CA CYS A 5 -22.00 -23.31 0.82
C CYS A 5 -21.19 -22.10 0.32
N VAL A 6 -21.86 -21.11 -0.28
CA VAL A 6 -21.24 -19.84 -0.66
C VAL A 6 -21.17 -18.94 0.56
N VAL A 7 -20.02 -18.93 1.24
CA VAL A 7 -19.73 -18.00 2.35
C VAL A 7 -19.50 -16.60 1.76
N ILE A 8 -20.56 -15.80 1.72
CA ILE A 8 -20.46 -14.35 1.49
C ILE A 8 -19.99 -13.73 2.81
N GLN A 9 -18.68 -13.52 2.97
CA GLN A 9 -18.17 -12.65 4.03
C GLN A 9 -18.57 -11.20 3.73
N ALA A 10 -19.81 -10.84 4.06
CA ALA A 10 -20.12 -9.49 4.46
C ALA A 10 -19.33 -9.24 5.75
N THR A 11 -18.30 -8.40 5.70
CA THR A 11 -17.72 -7.82 6.92
C THR A 11 -18.78 -6.93 7.56
N GLN A 12 -19.72 -7.55 8.28
CA GLN A 12 -20.38 -6.93 9.42
C GLN A 12 -19.28 -6.62 10.43
N ILE A 13 -18.83 -5.37 10.43
CA ILE A 13 -18.11 -4.85 11.59
C ILE A 13 -19.18 -4.72 12.67
N ASN A 14 -19.29 -5.75 13.51
CA ASN A 14 -20.02 -5.66 14.77
C ASN A 14 -19.49 -4.45 15.55
N GLN A 15 -20.22 -3.34 15.48
CA GLN A 15 -20.04 -2.14 16.31
C GLN A 15 -20.67 -2.36 17.70
N THR A 16 -20.49 -3.54 18.29
CA THR A 16 -20.97 -3.82 19.64
C THR A 16 -19.78 -3.88 20.60
N LYS A 17 -19.80 -2.94 21.56
CA LYS A 17 -18.93 -2.83 22.75
C LYS A 17 -17.43 -2.54 22.52
N ARG A 18 -17.13 -1.33 22.04
CA ARG A 18 -15.87 -0.62 22.36
C ARG A 18 -16.16 0.87 22.60
N GLU A 19 -16.97 1.15 23.61
CA GLU A 19 -17.13 2.53 24.12
C GLU A 19 -16.75 2.54 25.60
N SER A 20 -15.71 3.31 25.92
CA SER A 20 -15.31 3.86 27.25
C SER A 20 -13.79 4.10 27.43
N LYS A 21 -12.97 3.98 26.37
CA LYS A 21 -11.69 4.70 26.24
C LYS A 21 -11.56 5.16 24.80
N GLY A 22 -11.43 6.47 24.56
CA GLY A 22 -11.30 7.01 23.20
C GLY A 22 -10.20 6.27 22.44
N PHE A 23 -10.55 5.68 21.29
CA PHE A 23 -9.58 4.95 20.47
C PHE A 23 -8.58 5.94 19.88
N LEU A 24 -7.36 5.99 20.43
CA LEU A 24 -6.27 6.76 19.85
C LEU A 24 -5.95 6.23 18.45
N SER A 25 -5.91 7.13 17.49
CA SER A 25 -5.61 6.80 16.10
C SER A 25 -4.69 7.85 15.48
N VAL A 26 -4.07 7.49 14.36
CA VAL A 26 -3.34 8.47 13.55
C VAL A 26 -4.26 9.65 13.19
N LYS A 27 -5.53 9.38 12.86
CA LYS A 27 -6.49 10.44 12.52
C LYS A 27 -6.71 11.41 13.69
N THR A 28 -6.91 10.91 14.91
CA THR A 28 -7.20 11.77 16.07
C THR A 28 -6.00 12.66 16.44
N ILE A 29 -4.77 12.14 16.34
CA ILE A 29 -3.56 12.95 16.57
C ILE A 29 -3.44 14.06 15.52
N PHE A 30 -3.69 13.74 14.24
CA PHE A 30 -3.67 14.75 13.18
C PHE A 30 -4.83 15.75 13.32
N GLN A 31 -6.01 15.34 13.77
CA GLN A 31 -7.12 16.26 14.03
C GLN A 31 -6.75 17.34 15.05
N ASP A 32 -6.01 16.94 16.08
CA ASP A 32 -5.57 17.83 17.16
C ASP A 32 -4.42 18.76 16.72
N ARG A 33 -3.41 18.23 16.01
CA ARG A 33 -2.13 18.92 15.79
C ARG A 33 -1.90 19.47 14.38
N TRP A 34 -2.73 19.11 13.40
CA TRP A 34 -2.44 19.44 12.00
C TRP A 34 -2.44 20.94 11.72
N PHE A 35 -3.33 21.71 12.37
CA PHE A 35 -3.39 23.16 12.17
C PHE A 35 -2.09 23.84 12.63
N SER A 36 -1.67 23.60 13.88
CA SER A 36 -0.41 24.13 14.42
C SER A 36 0.81 23.63 13.65
N TYR A 37 0.81 22.35 13.25
CA TYR A 37 1.88 21.78 12.45
C TYR A 37 2.07 22.53 11.12
N LYS A 38 0.98 22.84 10.41
CA LYS A 38 1.03 23.61 9.14
C LYS A 38 1.54 25.04 9.31
N LEU A 39 1.33 25.67 10.47
CA LEU A 39 1.83 27.02 10.74
C LEU A 39 3.34 27.01 10.99
N ASN A 40 3.83 26.02 11.72
CA ASN A 40 5.23 25.94 12.15
C ASN A 40 6.13 25.20 11.14
N HIS A 41 5.55 24.49 10.18
CA HIS A 41 6.27 23.67 9.21
C HIS A 41 5.78 23.95 7.79
N LYS A 42 6.61 23.61 6.79
CA LYS A 42 6.27 23.74 5.36
C LYS A 42 6.10 22.36 4.71
N PRO A 43 5.01 21.62 4.98
CA PRO A 43 4.76 20.33 4.33
C PRO A 43 4.60 20.51 2.83
N ARG A 44 4.94 19.48 2.06
CA ARG A 44 4.74 19.46 0.60
C ARG A 44 3.24 19.51 0.31
N LEU A 45 2.84 20.11 -0.81
CA LEU A 45 1.44 20.18 -1.23
C LEU A 45 0.75 18.80 -1.24
N VAL A 46 1.45 17.77 -1.74
CA VAL A 46 0.92 16.39 -1.76
C VAL A 46 0.71 15.81 -0.35
N GLU A 47 1.53 16.21 0.62
CA GLU A 47 1.38 15.80 2.01
C GLU A 47 0.14 16.45 2.61
N THR A 48 -0.03 17.76 2.38
CA THR A 48 -1.22 18.51 2.80
C THR A 48 -2.50 17.93 2.20
N GLU A 49 -2.54 17.70 0.89
CA GLU A 49 -3.69 17.10 0.20
C GLU A 49 -4.07 15.73 0.80
N GLU A 50 -3.09 14.86 1.10
CA GLU A 50 -3.35 13.52 1.63
C GLU A 50 -3.77 13.54 3.11
N VAL A 51 -3.25 14.49 3.91
CA VAL A 51 -3.69 14.70 5.29
C VAL A 51 -5.12 15.22 5.34
N GLU A 52 -5.45 16.24 4.55
CA GLU A 52 -6.79 16.83 4.53
C GLU A 52 -7.85 15.83 4.01
N LYS A 53 -7.48 15.01 3.02
CA LYS A 53 -8.28 13.82 2.66
C LYS A 53 -8.48 12.91 3.87
N MET A 54 -7.43 12.52 4.59
CA MET A 54 -7.58 11.65 5.77
C MET A 54 -8.51 12.26 6.83
N LEU A 55 -8.38 13.56 7.11
CA LEU A 55 -9.19 14.27 8.10
C LEU A 55 -10.68 14.32 7.70
N SER A 56 -10.98 14.47 6.40
CA SER A 56 -12.35 14.43 5.86
C SER A 56 -12.94 13.01 5.76
N CYS A 57 -12.18 11.96 6.10
CA CYS A 57 -12.66 10.59 6.05
C CYS A 57 -13.89 10.36 6.94
N ARG A 58 -14.96 9.80 6.36
CA ARG A 58 -16.25 9.54 7.02
C ARG A 58 -16.98 10.80 7.52
N GLN A 59 -16.67 11.97 6.96
CA GLN A 59 -17.42 13.20 7.22
C GLN A 59 -18.61 13.38 6.27
N LYS A 60 -18.66 12.62 5.17
CA LYS A 60 -19.76 12.63 4.19
C LYS A 60 -20.46 11.29 4.17
N CYS A 61 -21.75 11.24 3.82
CA CYS A 61 -22.49 9.98 3.72
C CYS A 61 -23.58 9.99 2.66
N PHE A 62 -23.95 8.81 2.19
CA PHE A 62 -25.26 8.58 1.59
C PHE A 62 -26.23 8.09 2.65
N VAL A 63 -27.47 8.57 2.59
CA VAL A 63 -28.61 8.02 3.32
C VAL A 63 -29.31 7.04 2.39
N CYS A 64 -29.44 5.80 2.84
CA CYS A 64 -30.13 4.72 2.14
C CYS A 64 -31.44 4.43 2.86
N TYR A 65 -32.53 4.31 2.11
CA TYR A 65 -33.85 3.96 2.62
C TYR A 65 -34.28 2.57 2.14
N CYS A 66 -34.76 1.75 3.07
CA CYS A 66 -35.35 0.45 2.76
C CYS A 66 -36.87 0.58 2.70
N LYS A 67 -37.47 0.41 1.50
CA LYS A 67 -38.92 0.45 1.28
C LYS A 67 -39.69 -0.67 1.99
N ARG A 68 -39.04 -1.79 2.31
CA ARG A 68 -39.69 -2.96 2.92
C ARG A 68 -39.88 -2.84 4.44
N CYS A 69 -38.91 -2.27 5.15
CA CYS A 69 -38.93 -2.17 6.60
C CYS A 69 -38.87 -0.72 7.12
N ASN A 70 -39.01 0.26 6.22
CA ASN A 70 -38.96 1.70 6.49
C ASN A 70 -37.74 2.14 7.30
N ASN A 71 -36.61 1.45 7.10
CA ASN A 71 -35.38 1.69 7.85
C ASN A 71 -34.40 2.54 7.04
N TYR A 72 -33.74 3.48 7.72
CA TYR A 72 -32.63 4.26 7.17
C TYR A 72 -31.28 3.65 7.57
N GLU A 73 -30.34 3.62 6.62
CA GLU A 73 -28.95 3.26 6.87
C GLU A 73 -28.00 4.29 6.24
N PHE A 74 -26.79 4.41 6.79
CA PHE A 74 -25.82 5.41 6.37
C PHE A 74 -24.57 4.77 5.79
N VAL A 75 -24.23 5.17 4.57
CA VAL A 75 -23.01 4.74 3.91
C VAL A 75 -21.97 5.86 4.04
N LEU A 76 -21.12 5.77 5.06
CA LEU A 76 -20.04 6.74 5.28
C LEU A 76 -19.00 6.68 4.16
N LEU A 77 -18.68 7.83 3.57
CA LEU A 77 -17.74 7.94 2.46
C LEU A 77 -16.29 7.92 2.95
N GLY A 78 -15.50 7.03 2.35
CA GLY A 78 -14.07 6.93 2.59
C GLY A 78 -13.30 8.01 1.84
N CYS A 79 -12.23 8.52 2.45
CA CYS A 79 -11.39 9.57 1.86
C CYS A 79 -10.41 9.10 0.77
N ASN A 80 -10.16 7.79 0.69
CA ASN A 80 -9.10 7.21 -0.13
C ASN A 80 -7.68 7.80 0.10
N SER A 81 -7.41 8.49 1.22
CA SER A 81 -6.05 8.91 1.58
C SER A 81 -5.13 7.69 1.80
N ARG A 82 -3.84 7.81 1.40
CA ARG A 82 -2.81 6.77 1.60
C ARG A 82 -2.44 6.58 3.07
N ILE A 83 -2.60 7.62 3.88
CA ILE A 83 -2.27 7.60 5.31
C ILE A 83 -3.50 7.33 6.19
N CYS A 84 -4.68 7.12 5.60
CA CYS A 84 -5.87 6.74 6.34
C CYS A 84 -5.90 5.23 6.63
N SER A 85 -5.76 4.85 7.90
CA SER A 85 -5.80 3.44 8.35
C SER A 85 -7.10 2.73 7.93
N CYS A 86 -8.24 3.44 7.96
CA CYS A 86 -9.54 2.87 7.61
C CYS A 86 -9.66 2.59 6.10
N CYS A 87 -9.27 3.54 5.25
CA CYS A 87 -9.44 3.41 3.80
C CYS A 87 -8.30 2.62 3.13
N GLY A 88 -7.09 2.66 3.71
CA GLY A 88 -5.92 1.96 3.19
C GLY A 88 -6.15 0.46 3.08
N LYS A 89 -6.65 -0.19 4.15
CA LYS A 89 -6.93 -1.64 4.15
C LYS A 89 -7.92 -2.04 3.06
N ARG A 90 -9.07 -1.35 2.97
CA ARG A 90 -10.08 -1.61 1.94
C ARG A 90 -9.50 -1.50 0.53
N TYR A 91 -8.69 -0.48 0.28
CA TYR A 91 -8.03 -0.30 -1.02
C TYR A 91 -7.05 -1.44 -1.31
N THR A 92 -6.24 -1.79 -0.33
CA THR A 92 -5.27 -2.88 -0.40
C THR A 92 -5.93 -4.22 -0.74
N ASP A 93 -7.04 -4.55 -0.07
CA ASP A 93 -7.77 -5.81 -0.29
C ASP A 93 -8.36 -5.84 -1.72
N GLN A 94 -9.04 -4.77 -2.15
CA GLN A 94 -9.57 -4.69 -3.52
C GLN A 94 -8.48 -4.70 -4.60
N TRP A 95 -7.32 -4.11 -4.29
CA TRP A 95 -6.17 -4.13 -5.20
C TRP A 95 -5.56 -5.52 -5.29
N ALA A 96 -5.46 -6.23 -4.17
CA ALA A 96 -5.01 -7.61 -4.09
C ALA A 96 -5.92 -8.50 -4.96
N ASP A 97 -7.23 -8.42 -4.81
CA ASP A 97 -8.17 -9.22 -5.62
C ASP A 97 -7.99 -8.98 -7.12
N ARG A 98 -7.82 -7.71 -7.53
CA ARG A 98 -7.56 -7.35 -8.93
C ARG A 98 -6.21 -7.87 -9.42
N LEU A 99 -5.20 -7.92 -8.54
CA LEU A 99 -3.89 -8.46 -8.89
C LEU A 99 -3.94 -9.99 -9.04
N ALA A 100 -4.66 -10.70 -8.17
CA ALA A 100 -4.78 -12.15 -8.23
C ALA A 100 -5.28 -12.63 -9.61
N ASN A 101 -6.13 -11.83 -10.25
CA ASN A 101 -6.65 -12.09 -11.60
C ASN A 101 -5.66 -11.80 -12.75
N LYS A 102 -4.55 -11.10 -12.48
CA LYS A 102 -3.58 -10.65 -13.50
C LYS A 102 -2.26 -11.39 -13.47
N VAL A 103 -1.94 -12.02 -12.35
CA VAL A 103 -0.71 -12.79 -12.22
C VAL A 103 -0.83 -14.11 -12.95
N ALA A 104 0.28 -14.56 -13.55
CA ALA A 104 0.34 -15.86 -14.21
C ALA A 104 -0.08 -16.97 -13.23
N LYS A 105 -1.13 -17.71 -13.60
CA LYS A 105 -1.61 -18.87 -12.84
C LYS A 105 -0.63 -20.04 -13.03
N ASN A 106 -0.54 -20.91 -12.03
CA ASN A 106 0.29 -22.13 -12.05
C ASN A 106 1.80 -21.88 -12.24
N ILE A 107 2.28 -20.66 -11.96
CA ILE A 107 3.70 -20.34 -11.91
C ILE A 107 4.04 -20.06 -10.45
N VAL A 108 5.18 -20.59 -10.00
CA VAL A 108 5.69 -20.31 -8.66
C VAL A 108 6.28 -18.91 -8.64
N HIS A 109 5.97 -18.15 -7.60
CA HIS A 109 6.55 -16.85 -7.32
C HIS A 109 7.45 -16.88 -6.10
N ARG A 110 8.38 -15.94 -6.09
CA ARG A 110 9.31 -15.67 -5.00
C ARG A 110 9.21 -14.21 -4.61
N HIS A 111 9.52 -13.92 -3.35
CA HIS A 111 9.61 -12.56 -2.84
C HIS A 111 11.07 -12.16 -2.66
N PHE A 112 11.46 -11.05 -3.26
CA PHE A 112 12.74 -10.39 -3.05
C PHE A 112 12.54 -9.09 -2.28
N THR A 113 13.47 -8.76 -1.39
CA THR A 113 13.58 -7.46 -0.75
C THR A 113 14.96 -6.88 -1.02
N PHE A 114 15.01 -5.81 -1.80
CA PHE A 114 16.24 -5.07 -2.11
C PHE A 114 16.36 -3.88 -1.17
N SER A 115 17.40 -3.88 -0.33
CA SER A 115 17.65 -2.84 0.66
C SER A 115 18.81 -1.95 0.24
N LEU A 116 18.88 -0.76 0.82
CA LEU A 116 19.91 0.23 0.52
C LEU A 116 20.69 0.61 1.79
N PRO A 117 21.96 0.98 1.65
CA PRO A 117 22.77 1.54 2.73
C PRO A 117 22.22 2.89 3.23
N ILE A 118 22.59 3.27 4.45
CA ILE A 118 22.06 4.45 5.15
C ILE A 118 22.40 5.76 4.40
N GLU A 119 23.55 5.80 3.76
CA GLU A 119 24.13 6.91 3.03
C GLU A 119 23.27 7.30 1.82
N LEU A 120 22.58 6.34 1.20
CA LEU A 120 21.69 6.61 0.07
C LEU A 120 20.34 7.19 0.51
N ARG A 121 19.96 7.10 1.79
CA ARG A 121 18.62 7.48 2.24
C ARG A 121 18.36 8.97 2.07
N GLU A 122 19.29 9.83 2.48
CA GLU A 122 19.11 11.28 2.39
C GLU A 122 19.08 11.78 0.91
N PRO A 123 20.02 11.36 0.03
CA PRO A 123 19.92 11.67 -1.40
C PRO A 123 18.58 11.25 -2.05
N ILE A 124 18.05 10.07 -1.69
CA ILE A 124 16.76 9.59 -2.20
C ILE A 124 15.58 10.37 -1.62
N LYS A 125 15.70 10.83 -0.37
CA LYS A 125 14.67 11.65 0.28
C LYS A 125 14.56 13.02 -0.41
N GLN A 126 15.69 13.62 -0.74
CA GLN A 126 15.79 14.89 -1.46
C GLN A 126 15.33 14.76 -2.91
N ASN A 127 15.76 13.71 -3.62
CA ASN A 127 15.32 13.42 -4.97
C ASN A 127 14.48 12.13 -5.02
N ARG A 128 13.17 12.29 -4.81
CA ARG A 128 12.23 11.16 -4.78
C ARG A 128 12.06 10.43 -6.11
N TYR A 129 12.48 11.02 -7.23
CA TYR A 129 12.54 10.31 -8.51
C TYR A 129 13.47 9.09 -8.43
N LEU A 130 14.53 9.15 -7.61
CA LEU A 130 15.49 8.04 -7.44
C LEU A 130 14.83 6.75 -6.95
N GLN A 131 13.70 6.83 -6.25
CA GLN A 131 12.89 5.66 -5.89
C GLN A 131 12.45 4.85 -7.12
N LYS A 132 12.19 5.52 -8.26
CA LYS A 132 11.95 4.83 -9.54
C LYS A 132 13.21 4.13 -10.03
N VAL A 133 14.35 4.82 -9.99
CA VAL A 133 15.65 4.28 -10.44
C VAL A 133 15.98 3.00 -9.68
N ILE A 134 15.83 3.01 -8.36
CA ILE A 134 16.07 1.84 -7.49
C ILE A 134 15.14 0.67 -7.86
N SER A 135 13.86 0.95 -8.12
CA SER A 135 12.91 -0.08 -8.56
C SER A 135 13.26 -0.66 -9.93
N ASP A 136 13.71 0.18 -10.87
CA ASP A 136 14.15 -0.26 -12.19
C ASP A 136 15.43 -1.11 -12.08
N SER A 137 16.39 -0.72 -11.24
CA SER A 137 17.61 -1.47 -10.96
C SER A 137 17.33 -2.85 -10.33
N ALA A 138 16.30 -2.95 -9.49
CA ALA A 138 15.89 -4.23 -8.89
C ALA A 138 15.43 -5.21 -9.98
N TYR A 139 14.63 -4.74 -10.94
CA TYR A 139 14.24 -5.55 -12.10
C TYR A 139 15.44 -5.95 -12.97
N GLN A 140 16.38 -5.04 -13.24
CA GLN A 140 17.59 -5.37 -14.02
C GLN A 140 18.45 -6.42 -13.32
N THR A 141 18.59 -6.31 -12.00
CA THR A 141 19.30 -7.30 -11.17
C THR A 141 18.70 -8.69 -11.35
N ILE A 142 17.39 -8.83 -11.14
CA ILE A 142 16.67 -10.10 -11.30
C ILE A 142 16.84 -10.66 -12.71
N LYS A 143 16.56 -9.84 -13.74
CA LYS A 143 16.60 -10.26 -15.14
C LYS A 143 17.99 -10.77 -15.54
N LYS A 144 19.05 -10.05 -15.17
CA LYS A 144 20.44 -10.42 -15.50
C LYS A 144 20.86 -11.67 -14.74
N MET A 145 20.56 -11.76 -13.44
CA MET A 145 20.87 -12.94 -12.62
C MET A 145 20.18 -14.20 -13.15
N PHE A 146 18.90 -14.12 -13.49
CA PHE A 146 18.16 -15.27 -14.02
C PHE A 146 18.69 -15.70 -15.39
N SER A 147 18.97 -14.74 -16.27
CA SER A 147 19.51 -15.06 -17.60
C SER A 147 20.90 -15.69 -17.51
N HIS A 148 21.73 -15.20 -16.61
CA HIS A 148 23.05 -15.73 -16.35
C HIS A 148 22.98 -17.16 -15.77
N SER A 149 22.17 -17.36 -14.73
CA SER A 149 22.00 -18.67 -14.08
C SER A 149 21.44 -19.74 -15.01
N LEU A 150 20.56 -19.34 -15.94
CA LEU A 150 19.98 -20.25 -16.94
C LEU A 150 20.83 -20.41 -18.20
N LYS A 151 21.96 -19.69 -18.31
CA LYS A 151 22.78 -19.61 -19.53
C LYS A 151 21.95 -19.27 -20.78
N ARG A 152 20.87 -18.52 -20.61
CA ARG A 152 19.88 -18.22 -21.66
C ARG A 152 19.19 -16.89 -21.35
N LYS A 153 18.96 -16.07 -22.38
CA LYS A 153 18.18 -14.83 -22.21
C LYS A 153 16.74 -15.18 -21.83
N VAL A 154 16.32 -14.76 -20.64
CA VAL A 154 14.93 -14.92 -20.18
C VAL A 154 14.36 -13.61 -19.65
N ILE A 155 13.05 -13.50 -19.68
CA ILE A 155 12.29 -12.36 -19.16
C ILE A 155 11.43 -12.85 -17.99
N PRO A 156 11.78 -12.49 -16.74
CA PRO A 156 10.93 -12.81 -15.59
C PRO A 156 9.69 -11.91 -15.56
N GLY A 157 8.62 -12.38 -14.92
CA GLY A 157 7.52 -11.52 -14.49
C GLY A 157 7.86 -10.90 -13.14
N VAL A 158 7.87 -9.57 -13.03
CA VAL A 158 8.17 -8.88 -11.76
C VAL A 158 7.11 -7.83 -11.43
N ILE A 159 6.65 -7.84 -10.19
CA ILE A 159 5.83 -6.77 -9.58
C ILE A 159 6.69 -6.14 -8.49
N GLY A 160 7.18 -4.93 -8.73
CA GLY A 160 7.97 -4.16 -7.77
C GLY A 160 7.11 -3.17 -7.00
N VAL A 161 7.27 -3.12 -5.68
CA VAL A 161 6.64 -2.16 -4.78
C VAL A 161 7.75 -1.42 -4.04
N VAL A 162 7.87 -0.12 -4.28
CA VAL A 162 8.76 0.73 -3.50
C VAL A 162 8.10 1.02 -2.16
N HIS A 163 8.83 0.77 -1.07
CA HIS A 163 8.40 1.03 0.29
C HIS A 163 9.36 2.01 0.96
N PRO A 164 8.91 3.22 1.36
CA PRO A 164 9.80 4.29 1.80
C PRO A 164 10.19 4.24 3.29
N PHE A 165 9.66 3.30 4.09
CA PHE A 165 9.88 3.28 5.54
C PHE A 165 10.16 1.90 6.13
N GLY A 166 10.90 1.89 7.24
CA GLY A 166 11.10 0.70 8.07
C GLY A 166 10.07 0.57 9.20
N LYS A 167 10.20 -0.50 10.01
CA LYS A 167 9.30 -0.79 11.15
C LYS A 167 9.24 0.34 12.20
N SER A 168 10.26 1.20 12.26
CA SER A 168 10.47 2.29 13.24
C SER A 168 10.09 3.70 12.75
N LEU A 169 9.33 3.81 11.64
CA LEU A 169 8.93 5.07 10.98
C LEU A 169 10.03 5.89 10.31
N ILE A 170 11.28 5.45 10.43
CA ILE A 170 12.42 6.08 9.75
C ILE A 170 12.30 5.87 8.25
N PHE A 171 12.63 6.92 7.47
CA PHE A 171 12.77 6.81 6.03
C PHE A 171 13.85 5.78 5.70
N ASN A 172 13.45 4.70 5.03
CA ASN A 172 14.28 3.55 4.67
C ASN A 172 13.77 2.98 3.34
N PRO A 173 14.09 3.62 2.20
CA PRO A 173 13.59 3.20 0.91
C PRO A 173 14.15 1.83 0.54
N HIS A 174 13.25 0.89 0.28
CA HIS A 174 13.57 -0.45 -0.22
C HIS A 174 12.53 -0.90 -1.23
N VAL A 175 12.83 -1.99 -1.95
CA VAL A 175 11.94 -2.51 -2.98
C VAL A 175 11.57 -3.94 -2.68
N HIS A 176 10.28 -4.19 -2.50
CA HIS A 176 9.73 -5.53 -2.49
C HIS A 176 9.38 -5.95 -3.91
N CYS A 177 9.89 -7.08 -4.35
CA CYS A 177 9.64 -7.63 -5.67
C CYS A 177 8.98 -8.99 -5.52
N ILE A 178 7.82 -9.16 -6.14
CA ILE A 178 7.29 -10.49 -6.45
C ILE A 178 7.75 -10.89 -7.84
N VAL A 179 8.33 -12.08 -7.94
CA VAL A 179 9.09 -12.50 -9.11
C VAL A 179 8.67 -13.92 -9.48
N THR A 180 8.43 -14.21 -10.75
CA THR A 180 8.28 -15.60 -11.23
C THR A 180 9.56 -16.39 -10.95
N GLU A 181 9.49 -17.63 -10.50
CA GLU A 181 10.66 -18.49 -10.23
C GLU A 181 11.29 -19.02 -11.53
N GLY A 182 11.73 -18.10 -12.39
CA GLY A 182 12.09 -18.36 -13.78
C GLY A 182 11.68 -17.21 -14.70
N GLY A 183 11.73 -17.47 -16.00
CA GLY A 183 11.34 -16.49 -17.01
C GLY A 183 11.06 -17.11 -18.37
N TYR A 184 10.50 -16.30 -19.27
CA TYR A 184 10.17 -16.72 -20.64
C TYR A 184 11.32 -16.40 -21.59
N ASP A 185 11.61 -17.29 -22.54
CA ASP A 185 12.54 -16.99 -23.63
C ASP A 185 11.90 -16.20 -24.77
N ASN A 186 12.65 -16.08 -25.86
CA ASN A 186 12.22 -15.52 -27.14
C ASN A 186 11.11 -16.34 -27.82
N GLN A 187 10.95 -17.63 -27.51
CA GLN A 187 9.90 -18.50 -28.05
C GLN A 187 8.62 -18.50 -27.20
N GLY A 188 8.61 -17.80 -26.06
CA GLY A 188 7.47 -17.79 -25.15
C GLY A 188 7.37 -19.05 -24.28
N LYS A 189 8.41 -19.87 -24.21
CA LYS A 189 8.49 -21.02 -23.29
C LYS A 189 8.99 -20.55 -21.93
N PHE A 190 8.24 -20.89 -20.87
CA PHE A 190 8.67 -20.64 -19.50
C PHE A 190 9.78 -21.61 -19.09
N ILE A 191 10.88 -21.07 -18.57
CA ILE A 191 11.98 -21.84 -17.97
C ILE A 191 12.04 -21.55 -16.50
N SER A 192 11.79 -22.60 -15.73
CA SER A 192 12.02 -22.61 -14.30
C SER A 192 13.51 -22.46 -14.01
N LEU A 193 13.85 -21.69 -12.98
CA LEU A 193 15.23 -21.61 -12.49
C LEU A 193 15.77 -22.98 -12.11
N GLY A 194 14.94 -23.81 -11.43
CA GLY A 194 15.27 -25.18 -11.01
C GLY A 194 16.53 -25.33 -10.14
N LYS A 195 17.23 -24.23 -9.86
CA LYS A 195 18.56 -24.16 -9.25
C LYS A 195 18.60 -23.02 -8.27
N TYR A 196 19.34 -23.24 -7.19
CA TYR A 196 19.67 -22.20 -6.23
C TYR A 196 20.63 -21.18 -6.85
N ILE A 197 20.37 -19.89 -6.62
CA ILE A 197 21.30 -18.80 -6.92
C ILE A 197 21.80 -18.28 -5.56
N SER A 198 23.12 -18.18 -5.39
CA SER A 198 23.72 -17.67 -4.17
C SER A 198 23.27 -16.23 -3.84
N TYR A 199 22.95 -15.98 -2.57
CA TYR A 199 22.66 -14.63 -2.07
C TYR A 199 23.81 -13.65 -2.31
N ASP A 200 25.06 -14.09 -2.20
CA ASP A 200 26.23 -13.21 -2.40
C ASP A 200 26.31 -12.68 -3.83
N ALA A 201 25.94 -13.52 -4.80
CA ALA A 201 25.87 -13.12 -6.19
C ALA A 201 24.77 -12.06 -6.40
N PHE A 202 23.62 -12.22 -5.75
CA PHE A 202 22.58 -11.19 -5.74
C PHE A 202 23.02 -9.91 -5.04
N HIS A 203 23.74 -9.99 -3.92
CA HIS A 203 24.21 -8.82 -3.20
C HIS A 203 25.15 -7.96 -4.04
N LYS A 204 26.14 -8.60 -4.66
CA LYS A 204 27.10 -7.93 -5.54
C LYS A 204 26.42 -7.37 -6.77
N LYS A 205 25.52 -8.14 -7.40
CA LYS A 205 24.79 -7.68 -8.59
C LYS A 205 23.85 -6.51 -8.28
N TRP A 206 23.13 -6.57 -7.16
CA TRP A 206 22.25 -5.51 -6.71
C TRP A 206 23.01 -4.20 -6.51
N LYS A 207 24.11 -4.22 -5.74
CA LYS A 207 25.02 -3.06 -5.58
C LYS A 207 25.42 -2.49 -6.93
N HIS A 208 25.93 -3.34 -7.80
CA HIS A 208 26.44 -2.92 -9.10
C HIS A 208 25.35 -2.26 -9.96
N GLU A 209 24.16 -2.86 -10.09
CA GLU A 209 23.09 -2.32 -10.92
C GLU A 209 22.53 -1.00 -10.36
N VAL A 210 22.35 -0.89 -9.05
CA VAL A 210 21.80 0.33 -8.45
C VAL A 210 22.80 1.48 -8.50
N LEU A 211 24.06 1.26 -8.11
CA LEU A 211 25.09 2.31 -8.14
C LEU A 211 25.38 2.77 -9.57
N THR A 212 25.46 1.84 -10.53
CA THR A 212 25.61 2.19 -11.95
C THR A 212 24.45 3.04 -12.45
N SER A 213 23.21 2.75 -12.02
CA SER A 213 22.04 3.54 -12.41
C SER A 213 22.03 4.92 -11.76
N LEU A 214 22.59 5.05 -10.55
CA LEU A 214 22.66 6.29 -9.78
C LEU A 214 23.79 7.23 -10.22
N LYS A 215 24.80 6.76 -10.97
CA LYS A 215 25.88 7.61 -11.54
C LYS A 215 25.36 8.83 -12.33
N LYS A 216 24.14 8.76 -12.87
CA LYS A 216 23.52 9.85 -13.63
C LYS A 216 22.93 10.96 -12.74
N TYR A 217 22.83 10.74 -11.43
CA TYR A 217 22.09 11.60 -10.52
C TYR A 217 22.88 12.01 -9.28
N LEU A 218 23.97 11.31 -8.97
CA LEU A 218 24.79 11.52 -7.78
C LEU A 218 26.26 11.73 -8.16
N PRO A 219 27.04 12.48 -7.37
CA PRO A 219 28.46 12.71 -7.61
C PRO A 219 29.25 11.41 -7.77
N LYS A 220 30.23 11.41 -8.68
CA LYS A 220 31.03 10.22 -9.00
C LYS A 220 31.78 9.73 -7.77
N GLU A 221 32.39 10.64 -7.02
CA GLU A 221 33.18 10.37 -5.81
C GLU A 221 32.34 9.65 -4.75
N PHE A 222 31.08 10.07 -4.60
CA PHE A 222 30.14 9.43 -3.68
C PHE A 222 29.76 8.02 -4.12
N ILE A 223 29.57 7.80 -5.42
CA ILE A 223 29.28 6.47 -5.96
C ILE A 223 30.48 5.53 -5.81
N ASP A 224 31.68 6.01 -6.11
CA ASP A 224 32.93 5.24 -6.00
C ASP A 224 33.18 4.86 -4.53
N PHE A 225 33.00 5.79 -3.59
CA PHE A 225 33.03 5.50 -2.15
C PHE A 225 32.07 4.36 -1.75
N LEU A 226 30.83 4.34 -2.28
CA LEU A 226 29.88 3.27 -1.99
C LEU A 226 30.26 1.93 -2.63
N PHE A 227 30.94 1.95 -3.78
CA PHE A 227 31.48 0.72 -4.39
C PHE A 227 32.53 0.08 -3.49
N ASP A 228 33.44 0.89 -2.95
CA ASP A 228 34.56 0.46 -2.11
C ASP A 228 34.10 0.02 -0.72
N LYS A 229 33.31 0.85 -0.04
CA LYS A 229 32.81 0.59 1.31
C LYS A 229 32.01 -0.71 1.41
N TYR A 230 31.23 -1.03 0.37
CA TYR A 230 30.35 -2.21 0.35
C TYR A 230 30.88 -3.30 -0.58
N SER A 231 32.13 -3.73 -0.42
CA SER A 231 32.77 -4.77 -1.25
C SER A 231 31.92 -6.06 -1.40
N ASN A 232 31.24 -6.47 -0.34
CA ASN A 232 30.35 -7.64 -0.30
C ASN A 232 28.96 -7.44 -0.95
N GLY A 233 28.66 -6.23 -1.43
CA GLY A 233 27.39 -5.91 -2.07
C GLY A 233 26.34 -5.32 -1.13
N PHE A 234 25.15 -5.09 -1.66
CA PHE A 234 24.00 -4.56 -0.91
C PHE A 234 23.02 -5.70 -0.63
N ALA A 235 22.32 -5.66 0.50
CA ALA A 235 21.39 -6.72 0.88
C ALA A 235 20.24 -6.86 -0.14
N ALA A 236 20.09 -8.08 -0.67
CA ALA A 236 19.10 -8.48 -1.67
C ALA A 236 18.53 -9.84 -1.24
N TYR A 237 17.56 -9.78 -0.34
CA TYR A 237 17.04 -10.94 0.35
C TYR A 237 15.94 -11.63 -0.45
N LEU A 238 16.18 -12.85 -0.88
CA LEU A 238 15.18 -13.79 -1.36
C LEU A 238 14.49 -14.49 -0.18
N ASN A 239 13.18 -14.34 -0.05
CA ASN A 239 12.43 -15.09 0.95
C ASN A 239 12.39 -16.59 0.56
N PRO A 240 12.68 -17.53 1.48
CA PRO A 240 12.60 -18.97 1.23
C PRO A 240 11.19 -19.47 0.90
N GLU A 241 10.13 -18.73 1.24
CA GLU A 241 8.75 -19.08 0.92
C GLU A 241 8.48 -19.10 -0.59
N ARG A 242 7.94 -20.21 -1.11
CA ARG A 242 7.44 -20.33 -2.48
C ARG A 242 5.95 -19.99 -2.50
N ILE A 243 5.54 -19.04 -3.34
CA ILE A 243 4.15 -18.58 -3.42
C ILE A 243 3.53 -19.10 -4.71
N ILE A 244 2.63 -20.08 -4.60
CA ILE A 244 2.01 -20.75 -5.77
C ILE A 244 0.62 -20.17 -6.06
N SER A 245 -0.12 -19.82 -5.00
CA SER A 245 -1.48 -19.29 -5.12
C SER A 245 -1.48 -17.81 -5.47
N SER A 246 -2.19 -17.44 -6.54
CA SER A 246 -2.39 -16.03 -6.92
C SER A 246 -3.10 -15.22 -5.83
N LYS A 247 -4.01 -15.84 -5.06
CA LYS A 247 -4.68 -15.21 -3.91
C LYS A 247 -3.70 -14.94 -2.77
N ARG A 248 -2.87 -15.93 -2.41
CA ARG A 248 -1.83 -15.76 -1.38
C ARG A 248 -0.83 -14.68 -1.81
N LEU A 249 -0.44 -14.66 -3.08
CA LEU A 249 0.45 -13.66 -3.64
C LEU A 249 -0.13 -12.26 -3.57
N ALA A 250 -1.39 -12.11 -3.97
CA ALA A 250 -2.11 -10.84 -3.92
C ALA A 250 -2.19 -10.29 -2.49
N GLN A 251 -2.60 -11.12 -1.53
CA GLN A 251 -2.62 -10.78 -0.11
C GLN A 251 -1.22 -10.43 0.41
N TYR A 252 -0.21 -11.15 -0.04
CA TYR A 252 1.18 -10.92 0.33
C TYR A 252 1.68 -9.55 -0.15
N ILE A 253 1.43 -9.17 -1.41
CA ILE A 253 1.84 -7.85 -1.92
C ILE A 253 1.02 -6.74 -1.32
N GLY A 254 -0.28 -6.98 -1.07
CA GLY A 254 -1.18 -5.97 -0.51
C GLY A 254 -0.61 -5.28 0.73
N ARG A 255 0.12 -6.03 1.56
CA ARG A 255 0.83 -5.55 2.75
C ARG A 255 1.80 -4.39 2.50
N TYR A 256 2.21 -4.12 1.26
CA TYR A 256 3.21 -3.09 0.94
C TYR A 256 2.68 -1.90 0.13
N VAL A 257 1.40 -1.91 -0.28
CA VAL A 257 0.87 -0.95 -1.27
C VAL A 257 0.30 0.32 -0.66
N ARG A 258 -0.65 0.20 0.29
CA ARG A 258 -1.37 1.37 0.83
C ARG A 258 -1.85 1.15 2.26
N HIS A 259 -1.01 1.49 3.22
CA HIS A 259 -1.41 1.69 4.61
C HIS A 259 -0.51 2.77 5.24
N PRO A 260 -0.97 3.47 6.28
CA PRO A 260 -0.11 4.39 7.02
C PRO A 260 1.11 3.67 7.59
N ALA A 261 2.20 4.41 7.78
CA ALA A 261 3.47 3.85 8.24
C ALA A 261 3.40 3.20 9.64
N ILE A 262 2.34 3.52 10.40
CA ILE A 262 2.02 2.91 11.69
C ILE A 262 0.55 2.46 11.72
N ALA A 263 0.32 1.28 12.27
CA ALA A 263 -1.02 0.80 12.61
C ALA A 263 -1.52 1.47 13.89
N ASN A 264 -2.80 1.85 13.95
CA ASN A 264 -3.38 2.49 15.15
C ASN A 264 -3.17 1.66 16.42
N SER A 265 -3.18 0.32 16.32
CA SER A 265 -2.94 -0.59 17.45
C SER A 265 -1.55 -0.46 18.08
N ARG A 266 -0.60 0.20 17.39
CA ARG A 266 0.76 0.46 17.91
C ARG A 266 0.85 1.73 18.75
N ILE A 267 -0.17 2.59 18.71
CA ILE A 267 -0.24 3.83 19.47
C ILE A 267 -0.76 3.51 20.86
N ILE A 268 0.00 3.88 21.89
CA ILE A 268 -0.27 3.51 23.29
C ILE A 268 -0.85 4.69 24.06
N ALA A 269 -0.25 5.86 23.91
CA ALA A 269 -0.65 7.05 24.64
C ALA A 269 -0.36 8.32 23.83
N TYR A 270 -1.13 9.37 24.12
CA TYR A 270 -1.00 10.70 23.56
C TYR A 270 -1.53 11.70 24.58
N ASN A 271 -0.73 12.70 24.94
CA ASN A 271 -1.06 13.70 25.97
C ASN A 271 -1.31 15.10 25.39
N GLY A 272 -1.40 15.25 24.06
CA GLY A 272 -1.49 16.56 23.38
C GLY A 272 -0.16 17.08 22.83
N GLU A 273 0.97 16.57 23.33
CA GLU A 273 2.31 17.02 22.93
C GLU A 273 3.20 15.88 22.44
N ALA A 274 3.14 14.73 23.10
CA ALA A 274 3.99 13.58 22.85
C ALA A 274 3.17 12.31 22.65
N ILE A 275 3.66 11.43 21.77
CA ILE A 275 3.04 10.14 21.45
C ILE A 275 3.96 9.03 21.94
N LYS A 276 3.40 8.10 22.72
CA LYS A 276 4.04 6.81 23.03
C LYS A 276 3.51 5.76 22.06
N PHE A 277 4.41 5.09 21.35
CA PHE A 277 4.07 3.97 20.47
C PHE A 277 5.13 2.86 20.56
N TYR A 278 4.81 1.68 20.04
CA TYR A 278 5.78 0.59 19.96
C TYR A 278 6.03 0.14 18.52
N TYR A 279 7.21 -0.43 18.29
CA TYR A 279 7.50 -1.21 17.10
C TYR A 279 8.16 -2.55 17.45
N LYS A 280 8.13 -3.48 16.50
CA LYS A 280 8.86 -4.73 16.58
C LYS A 280 10.10 -4.63 15.71
N ASP A 281 11.23 -5.12 16.17
CA ASP A 281 12.44 -5.22 15.34
C ASP A 281 12.41 -6.45 14.43
N HIS A 282 13.56 -6.82 13.84
CA HIS A 282 13.66 -8.00 12.97
C HIS A 282 13.64 -9.32 13.74
N GLN A 283 13.94 -9.30 15.04
CA GLN A 283 13.90 -10.45 15.95
C GLN A 283 12.54 -10.54 16.67
N GLU A 284 11.54 -9.76 16.22
CA GLU A 284 10.20 -9.65 16.79
C GLU A 284 10.16 -9.13 18.24
N GLN A 285 11.26 -8.54 18.74
CA GLN A 285 11.29 -7.89 20.04
C GLN A 285 10.57 -6.54 20.00
N ILE A 286 9.87 -6.21 21.07
CA ILE A 286 9.07 -4.98 21.18
C ILE A 286 9.92 -3.85 21.75
N HIS A 287 9.95 -2.73 21.03
CA HIS A 287 10.63 -1.49 21.39
C HIS A 287 9.63 -0.36 21.53
N TYR A 288 9.74 0.42 22.61
CA TYR A 288 8.87 1.58 22.86
C TYR A 288 9.58 2.87 22.48
N LYS A 289 8.83 3.84 21.94
CA LYS A 289 9.32 5.19 21.63
C LYS A 289 8.33 6.23 22.11
N ILE A 290 8.87 7.34 22.60
CA ILE A 290 8.15 8.57 22.91
C ILE A 290 8.76 9.67 22.04
N ILE A 291 7.93 10.33 21.23
CA ILE A 291 8.37 11.45 20.38
C ILE A 291 7.32 12.56 20.40
N MET A 292 7.73 13.80 20.12
CA MET A 292 6.80 14.93 20.00
C MET A 292 5.84 14.73 18.82
N ALA A 293 4.66 15.32 18.91
CA ALA A 293 3.60 15.21 17.93
C ALA A 293 4.02 15.70 16.54
N ASP A 294 4.76 16.79 16.49
CA ASP A 294 5.23 17.36 15.23
C ASP A 294 6.25 16.41 14.55
N TYR A 295 7.13 15.78 15.32
CA TYR A 295 8.02 14.72 14.81
C TYR A 295 7.24 13.47 14.39
N PHE A 296 6.17 13.11 15.09
CA PHE A 296 5.31 11.98 14.72
C PHE A 296 4.59 12.25 13.39
N ILE A 297 4.03 13.44 13.19
CA ILE A 297 3.41 13.88 11.93
C ILE A 297 4.45 13.81 10.80
N SER A 298 5.61 14.46 11.00
CA SER A 298 6.73 14.43 10.05
C SER A 298 7.12 13.00 9.68
N SER A 299 7.17 12.11 10.68
CA SER A 299 7.54 10.71 10.52
C SER A 299 6.56 9.91 9.68
N ILE A 300 5.30 10.35 9.57
CA ILE A 300 4.28 9.71 8.73
C ILE A 300 4.21 10.35 7.34
N ILE A 301 4.13 11.68 7.26
CA ILE A 301 3.89 12.37 5.98
C ILE A 301 5.10 12.28 5.04
N GLN A 302 6.32 12.16 5.56
CA GLN A 302 7.52 11.98 4.73
C GLN A 302 7.47 10.75 3.82
N HIS A 303 6.59 9.79 4.09
CA HIS A 303 6.41 8.56 3.31
C HIS A 303 5.43 8.72 2.16
N ILE A 304 4.76 9.86 2.06
CA ILE A 304 3.84 10.17 0.96
C ILE A 304 4.66 10.38 -0.32
N PRO A 305 4.43 9.56 -1.37
CA PRO A 305 5.14 9.75 -2.63
C PRO A 305 4.62 10.99 -3.37
N ASP A 306 5.39 11.52 -4.30
CA ASP A 306 4.95 12.66 -5.11
C ASP A 306 3.70 12.33 -5.93
N LYS A 307 2.99 13.38 -6.34
CA LYS A 307 1.80 13.26 -7.19
C LYS A 307 2.17 12.47 -8.45
N ASN A 308 1.31 11.53 -8.83
CA ASN A 308 1.50 10.60 -9.96
C ASN A 308 2.66 9.61 -9.87
N PHE A 309 3.42 9.57 -8.76
CA PHE A 309 4.44 8.56 -8.56
C PHE A 309 3.83 7.15 -8.41
N ARG A 310 4.30 6.22 -9.23
CA ARG A 310 3.82 4.83 -9.23
C ARG A 310 4.58 4.00 -8.21
N LEU A 311 4.03 3.79 -7.01
CA LEU A 311 4.64 2.90 -6.00
C LEU A 311 4.76 1.46 -6.50
N VAL A 312 3.72 0.96 -7.17
CA VAL A 312 3.67 -0.37 -7.77
C VAL A 312 4.04 -0.28 -9.24
N ARG A 313 5.03 -1.08 -9.67
CA ARG A 313 5.51 -1.17 -11.05
C ARG A 313 5.48 -2.62 -11.51
N TYR A 314 5.16 -2.81 -12.78
CA TYR A 314 5.10 -4.12 -13.43
C TYR A 314 6.17 -4.19 -14.51
N TYR A 315 7.03 -5.19 -14.42
CA TYR A 315 8.17 -5.38 -15.32
C TYR A 315 8.12 -6.73 -16.00
N GLY A 316 8.92 -6.84 -17.08
CA GLY A 316 9.04 -8.05 -17.88
C GLY A 316 7.69 -8.54 -18.39
N VAL A 317 7.33 -9.79 -18.07
CA VAL A 317 6.08 -10.43 -18.53
C VAL A 317 4.82 -9.71 -18.02
N TYR A 318 4.90 -9.07 -16.85
CA TYR A 318 3.77 -8.32 -16.30
C TYR A 318 3.68 -6.88 -16.82
N SER A 319 4.67 -6.40 -17.57
CA SER A 319 4.62 -5.06 -18.17
C SER A 319 3.57 -4.98 -19.28
N ARG A 320 2.89 -3.84 -19.39
CA ARG A 320 1.81 -3.62 -20.37
C ARG A 320 2.29 -3.45 -21.83
N ARG A 321 3.59 -3.22 -22.05
CA ARG A 321 4.16 -2.84 -23.36
C ARG A 321 4.53 -4.01 -24.26
N LYS A 322 4.69 -5.22 -23.70
CA LYS A 322 4.89 -6.44 -24.51
C LYS A 322 3.52 -7.01 -24.86
N LYS A 323 3.29 -7.34 -26.14
CA LYS A 323 2.10 -8.09 -26.58
C LYS A 323 1.88 -9.23 -25.57
N PRO A 324 0.69 -9.31 -24.94
CA PRO A 324 0.50 -10.23 -23.84
C PRO A 324 0.60 -11.67 -24.35
N ILE A 325 1.59 -12.43 -23.87
CA ILE A 325 1.49 -13.91 -23.81
C ILE A 325 0.31 -14.29 -22.90
N ILE A 326 -0.12 -13.36 -22.02
CA ILE A 326 -1.22 -13.53 -21.07
C ILE A 326 -2.26 -12.44 -21.32
N LYS A 327 -3.41 -12.77 -21.95
CA LYS A 327 -4.53 -11.82 -22.19
C LYS A 327 -4.84 -11.03 -20.90
N GLN A 328 -4.39 -9.77 -20.84
CA GLN A 328 -4.73 -8.87 -19.74
C GLN A 328 -6.09 -8.25 -20.05
N SER A 329 -7.08 -8.48 -19.19
CA SER A 329 -8.37 -7.80 -19.31
C SER A 329 -8.15 -6.28 -19.14
N ILE A 330 -8.62 -5.55 -20.15
CA ILE A 330 -8.52 -4.10 -20.27
C ILE A 330 -9.29 -3.47 -19.11
N ILE A 331 -8.65 -2.57 -18.37
CA ILE A 331 -9.34 -1.72 -17.39
C ILE A 331 -10.05 -0.62 -18.19
N ARG A 332 -11.38 -0.71 -18.32
CA ARG A 332 -12.19 0.49 -18.56
C ARG A 332 -11.99 1.43 -17.36
N GLN A 333 -11.57 2.66 -17.64
CA GLN A 333 -11.64 3.74 -16.66
C GLN A 333 -13.12 3.94 -16.34
N LYS A 334 -13.54 3.51 -15.15
CA LYS A 334 -14.90 3.75 -14.69
C LYS A 334 -15.07 5.24 -14.42
N ILE A 335 -15.93 5.89 -15.21
CA ILE A 335 -16.34 7.30 -15.04
C ILE A 335 -17.21 7.37 -13.77
N LEU A 336 -17.36 8.55 -13.15
CA LEU A 336 -18.19 8.73 -11.94
C LEU A 336 -19.62 8.17 -12.09
N ILE A 337 -20.15 8.10 -13.31
CA ILE A 337 -21.46 7.52 -13.66
C ILE A 337 -21.53 6.01 -13.40
N ASP A 338 -20.40 5.29 -13.42
CA ASP A 338 -20.34 3.85 -13.09
C ASP A 338 -20.45 3.54 -11.59
N TYR A 339 -20.37 4.56 -10.71
CA TYR A 339 -20.45 4.34 -9.26
C TYR A 339 -21.88 4.18 -8.75
N THR A 340 -22.86 4.82 -9.41
CA THR A 340 -24.27 4.76 -9.03
C THR A 340 -24.98 3.49 -9.51
N THR A 341 -24.48 2.83 -10.56
CA THR A 341 -25.18 1.72 -11.22
C THR A 341 -24.77 0.31 -10.80
N GLN A 342 -23.67 0.11 -10.06
CA GLN A 342 -23.13 -1.25 -9.79
C GLN A 342 -23.01 -1.67 -8.32
N ARG A 343 -23.36 -0.83 -7.35
CA ARG A 343 -23.35 -1.21 -5.93
C ARG A 343 -24.76 -1.18 -5.37
N GLN A 344 -25.36 -2.35 -5.30
CA GLN A 344 -26.60 -2.55 -4.55
C GLN A 344 -26.27 -2.53 -3.06
N PHE A 345 -26.98 -1.70 -2.31
CA PHE A 345 -26.93 -1.69 -0.85
C PHE A 345 -28.05 -2.55 -0.34
N HIS A 346 -27.76 -3.51 0.54
CA HIS A 346 -28.77 -4.39 1.11
C HIS A 346 -29.05 -3.98 2.55
N CYS A 347 -30.33 -3.92 2.91
CA CYS A 347 -30.74 -3.58 4.27
C CYS A 347 -30.28 -4.65 5.26
N SER A 348 -29.65 -4.22 6.35
CA SER A 348 -29.17 -5.09 7.43
C SER A 348 -30.29 -5.88 8.13
N LYS A 349 -31.54 -5.41 8.07
CA LYS A 349 -32.70 -6.05 8.71
C LYS A 349 -33.38 -7.11 7.84
N CYS A 350 -33.63 -6.79 6.57
CA CYS A 350 -34.45 -7.63 5.68
C CYS A 350 -33.75 -8.03 4.38
N ASN A 351 -32.49 -7.64 4.20
CA ASN A 351 -31.65 -7.91 3.02
C ASN A 351 -32.15 -7.36 1.67
N GLU A 352 -33.22 -6.55 1.71
CA GLU A 352 -33.79 -5.89 0.53
C GLU A 352 -32.84 -4.82 -0.03
N ILE A 353 -32.87 -4.62 -1.35
CA ILE A 353 -32.09 -3.54 -1.97
C ILE A 353 -32.63 -2.19 -1.48
N MET A 354 -31.73 -1.34 -0.98
CA MET A 354 -32.01 0.00 -0.49
C MET A 354 -31.80 1.04 -1.59
N GLU A 355 -32.57 2.12 -1.53
CA GLU A 355 -32.45 3.28 -2.41
C GLU A 355 -31.62 4.37 -1.74
N ILE A 356 -30.68 4.97 -2.48
CA ILE A 356 -30.00 6.18 -2.00
C ILE A 356 -31.01 7.34 -2.14
N VAL A 357 -31.39 7.93 -1.01
CA VAL A 357 -32.38 9.02 -0.96
C VAL A 357 -31.73 10.39 -0.74
N LEU A 358 -30.52 10.44 -0.17
CA LEU A 358 -29.85 11.70 0.14
C LEU A 358 -28.33 11.56 0.15
N PHE A 359 -27.64 12.63 -0.24
CA PHE A 359 -26.23 12.85 0.00
C PHE A 359 -26.05 13.95 1.03
N CYS A 360 -25.22 13.71 2.05
CA CYS A 360 -24.93 14.69 3.10
C CYS A 360 -23.43 14.96 3.19
N ASP A 361 -23.08 16.24 3.27
CA ASP A 361 -21.70 16.70 3.49
C ASP A 361 -21.27 16.66 4.97
N LYS A 362 -22.17 16.26 5.87
CA LYS A 362 -21.94 16.05 7.30
C LYS A 362 -22.27 14.61 7.68
N PRO A 363 -21.60 14.03 8.70
CA PRO A 363 -21.94 12.69 9.18
C PRO A 363 -23.27 12.71 9.95
N PRO A 364 -23.96 11.57 10.06
CA PRO A 364 -25.16 11.47 10.88
C PRO A 364 -24.82 11.74 12.37
N PRO A 365 -25.77 12.26 13.16
CA PRO A 365 -25.58 12.45 14.58
C PRO A 365 -25.28 11.11 15.27
N LYS A 366 -24.47 11.13 16.33
CA LYS A 366 -24.19 9.93 17.13
C LYS A 366 -25.42 9.42 17.88
N ASP A 367 -26.28 10.35 18.27
CA ASP A 367 -27.54 10.07 18.92
C ASP A 367 -28.58 9.69 17.86
N MET A 368 -28.91 8.40 17.82
CA MET A 368 -29.83 7.83 16.83
C MET A 368 -31.25 8.40 16.95
N SER A 369 -31.65 8.92 18.11
CA SER A 369 -32.97 9.53 18.31
C SER A 369 -33.17 10.81 17.49
N LYS A 370 -32.07 11.46 17.09
CA LYS A 370 -32.08 12.72 16.33
C LYS A 370 -32.04 12.53 14.82
N ILE A 371 -32.03 11.29 14.34
CA ILE A 371 -31.81 10.99 12.92
C ILE A 371 -32.91 11.52 12.02
N SER A 372 -34.18 11.31 12.37
CA SER A 372 -35.30 11.75 11.52
C SER A 372 -35.27 13.27 11.32
N ASN A 373 -35.14 14.03 12.41
CA ASN A 373 -35.00 15.48 12.37
C ASN A 373 -33.75 15.92 11.58
N TRP A 374 -32.62 15.21 11.75
CA TRP A 374 -31.40 15.51 10.99
C TRP A 374 -31.59 15.27 9.48
N ILE A 375 -32.23 14.17 9.07
CA ILE A 375 -32.53 13.89 7.66
C ILE A 375 -33.41 14.99 7.07
N GLU A 376 -34.49 15.37 7.78
CA GLU A 376 -35.38 16.45 7.34
C GLU A 376 -34.64 17.79 7.17
N MET A 377 -33.74 18.13 8.10
CA MET A 377 -32.91 19.33 7.98
C MET A 377 -32.00 19.29 6.75
N GLN A 378 -31.44 18.13 6.41
CA GLN A 378 -30.58 17.98 5.24
C GLN A 378 -31.35 17.96 3.91
N MET A 379 -32.65 17.61 3.92
CA MET A 379 -33.49 17.67 2.72
C MET A 379 -33.97 19.09 2.39
N LYS A 380 -33.96 20.00 3.37
CA LYS A 380 -34.38 21.41 3.21
C LYS A 380 -33.22 22.35 2.82
N SER A 381 -31.98 21.88 2.90
CA SER A 381 -30.74 22.62 2.57
C SER A 381 -30.22 22.22 1.21
#